data_AF-A0A820P0P7-F1
#
_entry.id   AF-A0A820P0P7-F1
#
_cell.length_a   1.000
_cell.length_b   1.000
_cell.length_c   1.000
_cell.angle_alpha   90.00
_cell.angle_beta   90.00
_cell.angle_gamma   90.00
#
_symmetry.space_group_name_H-M   'P 1'
#
loop_
_entity.id
_entity.type
_entity.pdbx_description
1 polymer ?
#
loop_
_entity_poly.entity_id
_entity_poly.type
_entity_poly.pdbx_seq_one_letter_code
_entity_poly.pdbx_strand_id
1 'polypeptide(L)' 'PDTFVLPVEILVLKDGSLLFSEDGNDRIYQVQYNKNSTTMNKK' A
#
# COMPACT_ATOMS: atom_id res chain seq x y z
N PRO A 1 14.70 1.64 -3.47
CA PRO A 1 14.44 3.02 -2.99
C PRO A 1 14.79 3.05 -1.51
N ASP A 2 15.58 4.02 -1.06
CA ASP A 2 16.16 3.95 0.28
C ASP A 2 15.16 4.32 1.38
N THR A 3 14.17 5.16 1.11
CA THR A 3 13.00 5.41 1.99
C THR A 3 11.82 6.01 1.18
N PHE A 4 10.59 5.89 1.70
CA PHE A 4 9.48 6.76 1.30
C PHE A 4 9.68 8.15 1.90
N VAL A 5 9.27 9.21 1.19
CA VAL A 5 9.40 10.59 1.69
C VAL A 5 8.17 10.98 2.52
N LEU A 6 7.33 11.92 2.04
CA LEU A 6 6.12 12.37 2.72
C LEU A 6 4.90 11.97 1.90
N PRO A 7 4.01 11.12 2.43
CA PRO A 7 2.75 10.83 1.76
C PRO A 7 1.86 12.08 1.78
N VAL A 8 1.41 12.51 0.61
CA VAL A 8 0.58 13.73 0.46
C VAL A 8 -0.89 13.38 0.47
N GLU A 9 -1.25 12.31 -0.23
CA GLU A 9 -2.64 11.94 -0.43
C GLU A 9 -2.79 10.42 -0.42
N ILE A 10 -3.92 9.96 0.13
CA ILE A 10 -4.31 8.56 0.15
C ILE A 10 -5.69 8.45 -0.48
N LEU A 11 -5.81 7.56 -1.47
CA LEU A 11 -7.08 7.19 -2.08
C LEU A 11 -7.37 5.71 -1.80
N VAL A 12 -8.52 5.44 -1.18
CA VAL A 12 -9.04 4.09 -1.00
C VAL A 12 -9.80 3.66 -2.25
N LEU A 13 -9.40 2.56 -2.87
CA LEU A 13 -10.06 1.99 -4.04
C LEU A 13 -11.21 1.07 -3.66
N LYS A 14 -12.12 0.81 -4.61
CA LYS A 14 -13.33 -0.01 -4.39
C LYS A 14 -13.04 -1.45 -3.98
N ASP A 15 -11.87 -1.97 -4.34
CA ASP A 15 -11.41 -3.32 -3.99
C ASP A 15 -10.73 -3.37 -2.61
N GLY A 16 -10.62 -2.23 -1.92
CA GLY A 16 -9.94 -2.09 -0.63
C GLY A 16 -8.43 -1.90 -0.73
N SER A 17 -7.85 -1.85 -1.94
CA SER A 17 -6.46 -1.44 -2.13
C SER A 17 -6.30 0.08 -1.94
N LEU A 18 -5.07 0.51 -1.69
CA LEU A 18 -4.75 1.92 -1.45
C LEU A 18 -3.85 2.45 -2.56
N LEU A 19 -4.12 3.66 -3.04
CA LEU A 19 -3.16 4.46 -3.78
C LEU A 19 -2.63 5.56 -2.87
N PHE A 20 -1.34 5.86 -2.96
CA PHE A 20 -0.78 7.04 -2.34
C PHE A 20 0.30 7.67 -3.22
N SER A 21 0.40 8.99 -3.13
CA SER A 21 1.46 9.78 -3.77
C SER A 21 2.46 10.25 -2.72
N GLU A 22 3.71 10.41 -3.13
CA GLU A 22 4.75 11.04 -2.30
C GLU A 22 5.21 12.37 -2.91
N ASP A 23 5.41 13.37 -2.06
CA ASP A 23 6.09 14.60 -2.44
C ASP A 23 7.60 14.35 -2.39
N GLY A 24 8.27 14.45 -3.53
CA GLY A 24 9.74 14.34 -3.63
C GLY A 24 10.25 13.34 -4.67
N ASN A 25 9.42 12.43 -5.19
CA ASN A 25 9.86 11.44 -6.18
C ASN A 25 8.92 11.29 -7.40
N ASP A 26 7.86 12.08 -7.50
CA ASP A 26 6.86 12.05 -8.59
C ASP A 26 6.32 10.65 -8.89
N ARG A 27 6.00 9.90 -7.82
CA ARG A 27 5.52 8.51 -7.91
C ARG A 27 4.16 8.34 -7.25
N ILE A 28 3.41 7.41 -7.82
CA ILE A 28 2.17 6.86 -7.25
C ILE A 28 2.44 5.40 -6.92
N TYR A 29 2.15 4.99 -5.69
CA TYR A 29 2.28 3.63 -5.23
C TYR A 29 0.90 3.00 -5.04
N GLN A 30 0.82 1.68 -5.17
CA GLN A 30 -0.37 0.90 -4.84
C GLN A 30 -0.05 -0.16 -3.80
N VAL A 31 -0.86 -0.23 -2.74
CA VAL A 31 -0.82 -1.27 -1.72
C VAL A 31 -2.00 -2.21 -1.93
N GLN A 32 -1.71 -3.47 -2.22
CA GLN A 32 -2.70 -4.53 -2.39
C GLN A 32 -2.59 -5.54 -1.24
N TYR A 33 -3.71 -5.80 -0.58
CA TYR A 33 -3.78 -6.81 0.47
C TYR A 33 -4.07 -8.17 -0.14
N ASN A 34 -3.13 -9.10 -0.07
CA ASN A 34 -3.36 -10.48 -0.44
C ASN A 34 -4.30 -11.12 0.59
N LYS A 35 -5.51 -11.52 0.17
CA LYS A 35 -6.49 -12.21 1.03
C LYS A 35 -6.06 -13.62 1.48
N ASN A 36 -4.86 -14.08 1.11
CA ASN A 36 -4.41 -15.46 1.33
C ASN A 36 -3.52 -15.64 2.58
N SER A 37 -3.36 -14.63 3.44
CA SER A 37 -2.63 -14.76 4.71
C SER A 37 -3.48 -15.41 5.81
N THR A 38 -4.04 -16.58 5.53
CA THR A 38 -4.57 -17.48 6.57
C THR A 38 -3.56 -18.60 6.78
N THR A 39 -2.41 -18.29 7.40
CA THR A 39 -1.56 -19.34 7.95
C THR A 39 -2.19 -19.79 9.26
N MET A 40 -3.13 -20.74 9.19
CA MET A 40 -3.51 -21.52 10.36
C MET A 40 -2.36 -22.47 10.70
N ASN A 41 -1.45 -22.06 11.59
CA ASN A 41 -0.61 -23.02 12.29
C ASN A 41 -1.33 -23.43 13.58
N LYS A 42 -2.12 -24.52 13.49
CA LYS A 42 -2.50 -25.34 14.65
C LYS A 42 -1.73 -26.67 14.57
N LYS A 43 -0.67 -26.79 15.35
CA LYS A 43 -0.39 -27.93 16.23
C LYS A 43 0.80 -27.64 17.12
#